data_AF-A0A2V9MDY1-F1
#
_entry.id   AF-A0A2V9MDY1-F1
#
_cell.length_a   1.000
_cell.length_b   1.000
_cell.length_c   1.000
_cell.angle_alpha   90.00
_cell.angle_beta   90.00
_cell.angle_gamma   90.00
#
_symmetry.space_group_name_H-M   'P 1'
#
loop_
_entity.id
_entity.type
_entity.pdbx_description
1 polymer ?
#
loop_
_entity_poly.entity_id
_entity_poly.type
_entity_poly.pdbx_seq_one_letter_code
_entity_poly.pdbx_strand_id
1 'polypeptide(L)'
;MKSSICQATVSKASYLASGLRWGGVAQTSTSVFRSLIPATNLRKRGSHMRSFLMVLLVFTSSVGKSYATGPLNGGFETGDFIGWSTLGDTIVVNSSFGIDPFEGSFQALMSNGPGAPNVFNPSNVFTYSGTDSVSGLSLEGFFGLPVHALNDFSQSINLSFVFEGSGIKQSFTTNTTAVLTFHWNFLTDEAINSLNPPFLDFGFYVLDGNIGLLTQSVSPSNTVFLDETGYRDTSVRLSPGSHTLGLGVVDTGDPSVNSALLVDGVSISSVPEPSTLGSLGFGIVVLLARRIRMMRRH
;
A
#
# COMPACT_ATOMS: atom_id res chain seq x y z
N MET A 1 -5.81 20.71 -55.05
CA MET A 1 -5.06 21.88 -54.53
C MET A 1 -3.72 21.40 -54.02
N LYS A 2 -2.69 22.23 -54.20
CA LYS A 2 -1.26 21.95 -54.08
C LYS A 2 -0.79 21.47 -52.71
N SER A 3 0.30 20.70 -52.75
CA SER A 3 1.16 20.19 -51.68
C SER A 3 1.65 21.25 -50.69
N SER A 4 2.06 20.82 -49.48
CA SER A 4 3.45 20.99 -49.05
C SER A 4 3.82 20.11 -47.86
N ILE A 5 4.87 19.33 -48.08
CA ILE A 5 5.72 18.60 -47.13
C ILE A 5 6.65 19.62 -46.47
N CYS A 6 6.93 19.48 -45.17
CA CYS A 6 8.06 20.17 -44.54
C CYS A 6 8.82 19.18 -43.64
N GLN A 7 9.92 18.64 -44.17
CA GLN A 7 11.01 18.04 -43.40
C GLN A 7 11.93 19.16 -42.91
N ALA A 8 12.39 19.08 -41.66
CA ALA A 8 13.55 19.82 -41.19
C ALA A 8 14.61 18.82 -40.71
N THR A 9 15.83 18.97 -41.21
CA THR A 9 17.01 18.16 -40.86
C THR A 9 18.16 19.08 -40.48
N VAL A 10 18.99 18.59 -39.54
CA VAL A 10 20.41 18.90 -39.23
C VAL A 10 20.73 20.17 -38.44
N SER A 11 21.36 20.00 -37.25
CA SER A 11 22.79 20.34 -37.08
C SER A 11 23.41 19.80 -35.78
N LYS A 12 24.49 19.02 -35.94
CA LYS A 12 25.52 18.74 -34.94
C LYS A 12 26.32 20.02 -34.66
N ALA A 13 26.74 20.22 -33.42
CA ALA A 13 27.89 21.07 -33.10
C ALA A 13 28.71 20.42 -31.99
N SER A 14 29.91 19.98 -32.35
CA SER A 14 31.01 19.62 -31.46
C SER A 14 31.94 20.82 -31.35
N TYR A 15 32.42 21.17 -30.15
CA TYR A 15 33.67 21.93 -30.02
C TYR A 15 34.51 21.40 -28.85
N LEU A 16 35.80 21.30 -29.16
CA LEU A 16 36.90 20.74 -28.40
C LEU A 16 37.64 21.83 -27.61
N ALA A 17 38.14 21.41 -26.44
CA ALA A 17 39.50 21.59 -25.93
C ALA A 17 39.98 22.91 -25.29
N SER A 18 40.99 22.66 -24.43
CA SER A 18 41.95 23.53 -23.71
C SER A 18 41.41 24.12 -22.40
N GLY A 19 41.99 23.88 -21.22
CA GLY A 19 43.35 23.48 -20.88
C GLY A 19 44.06 24.68 -20.25
N LEU A 20 44.23 24.70 -18.92
CA LEU A 20 45.34 25.40 -18.28
C LEU A 20 45.58 24.88 -16.86
N ARG A 21 46.75 24.26 -16.68
CA ARG A 21 47.41 23.99 -15.41
C ARG A 21 48.13 25.26 -14.95
N TRP A 22 48.06 25.55 -13.66
CA TRP A 22 49.09 26.17 -12.81
C TRP A 22 48.98 25.44 -11.46
N GLY A 23 50.01 24.98 -10.76
CA GLY A 23 51.43 25.28 -10.86
C GLY A 23 51.95 25.72 -9.50
N GLY A 24 52.45 24.77 -8.69
CA GLY A 24 53.39 25.03 -7.59
C GLY A 24 52.79 25.24 -6.19
N VAL A 25 53.52 25.04 -5.10
CA VAL A 25 54.80 24.39 -4.77
C VAL A 25 54.74 24.10 -3.26
N ALA A 26 55.34 22.96 -2.85
CA ALA A 26 55.87 22.58 -1.53
C ALA A 26 55.50 23.34 -0.25
N GLN A 27 55.18 22.59 0.81
CA GLN A 27 56.07 22.47 1.98
C GLN A 27 55.66 21.32 2.90
N THR A 28 56.57 20.35 3.02
CA THR A 28 56.67 19.41 4.14
C THR A 28 56.95 20.18 5.43
N SER A 29 56.11 20.03 6.45
CA SER A 29 56.45 20.45 7.82
C SER A 29 56.42 19.25 8.75
N THR A 30 57.60 18.66 8.93
CA THR A 30 57.95 17.85 10.09
C THR A 30 58.15 18.80 11.27
N SER A 31 57.16 18.89 12.16
CA SER A 31 57.38 19.50 13.48
C SER A 31 57.41 18.40 14.54
N VAL A 32 58.63 18.16 15.03
CA VAL A 32 58.93 17.32 16.19
C VAL A 32 58.64 18.17 17.42
N PHE A 33 57.49 17.95 18.08
CA PHE A 33 57.27 18.49 19.41
C PHE A 33 57.91 17.56 20.44
N ARG A 34 59.19 17.83 20.77
CA ARG A 34 59.80 17.39 22.02
C ARG A 34 59.22 18.23 23.16
N SER A 35 58.25 17.68 23.88
CA SER A 35 57.84 18.20 25.18
C SER A 35 58.64 17.50 26.27
N LEU A 36 59.66 18.18 26.79
CA LEU A 36 60.37 17.84 28.02
C LEU A 36 59.40 17.97 29.21
N ILE A 37 58.87 16.86 29.71
CA ILE A 37 58.17 16.82 30.99
C ILE A 37 59.15 16.29 32.05
N PRO A 38 59.41 17.03 33.15
CA PRO A 38 60.30 16.55 34.20
C PRO A 38 59.68 15.35 34.91
N ALA A 39 60.49 14.32 35.14
CA ALA A 39 60.14 13.15 35.92
C ALA A 39 60.00 13.53 37.41
N THR A 40 58.79 13.88 37.83
CA THR A 40 58.45 13.94 39.25
C THR A 40 57.89 12.60 39.70
N ASN A 41 58.63 11.96 40.62
CA ASN A 41 58.27 10.77 41.36
C ASN A 41 56.83 10.84 41.92
N LEU A 42 55.89 10.15 41.26
CA LEU A 42 54.58 9.85 41.84
C LEU A 42 54.55 8.40 42.31
N ARG A 43 54.78 8.31 43.61
CA ARG A 43 54.56 7.18 44.52
C ARG A 43 53.38 6.31 44.09
N LYS A 44 53.70 5.04 43.83
CA LYS A 44 52.82 3.87 43.67
C LYS A 44 51.64 3.91 44.66
N ARG A 45 50.42 4.22 44.18
CA ARG A 45 49.17 3.99 44.93
C ARG A 45 47.97 3.86 43.98
N GLY A 46 47.29 2.71 44.05
CA GLY A 46 45.88 2.58 43.64
C GLY A 46 45.59 2.15 42.21
N SER A 47 45.92 0.91 41.88
CA SER A 47 45.47 0.18 40.68
C SER A 47 43.98 -0.24 40.79
N HIS A 48 43.01 0.69 40.75
CA HIS A 48 41.58 0.30 40.63
C HIS A 48 40.69 1.26 39.85
N MET A 49 41.19 2.41 39.39
CA MET A 49 40.32 3.48 38.86
C MET A 49 40.35 3.64 37.32
N ARG A 50 40.98 2.71 36.59
CA ARG A 50 41.04 2.75 35.12
C ARG A 50 40.11 1.77 34.41
N SER A 51 39.48 0.83 35.14
CA SER A 51 38.53 -0.13 34.54
C SER A 51 37.07 0.33 34.52
N PHE A 52 36.73 1.50 35.09
CA PHE A 52 35.34 1.94 35.18
C PHE A 52 34.87 2.83 34.01
N LEU A 53 35.79 3.24 33.12
CA LEU A 53 35.47 4.14 32.00
C LEU A 53 35.24 3.42 30.65
N MET A 54 35.06 2.09 30.67
CA MET A 54 34.89 1.28 29.45
C MET A 54 33.55 0.51 29.37
N VAL A 55 32.56 0.80 30.22
CA VAL A 55 31.25 0.10 30.17
C VAL A 55 30.06 1.08 30.11
N LEU A 56 30.31 2.36 29.82
CA LEU A 56 29.25 3.28 29.40
C LEU A 56 29.30 3.46 27.87
N LEU A 57 29.36 2.35 27.13
CA LEU A 57 28.82 2.34 25.77
C LEU A 57 27.31 2.36 25.97
N VAL A 58 26.76 3.58 26.04
CA VAL A 58 25.34 3.80 25.83
C VAL A 58 25.04 3.15 24.49
N PHE A 59 24.35 2.01 24.53
CA PHE A 59 23.74 1.41 23.35
C PHE A 59 22.69 2.43 22.89
N THR A 60 23.11 3.43 22.13
CA THR A 60 22.23 4.15 21.23
C THR A 60 21.91 3.17 20.11
N SER A 61 21.16 2.12 20.42
CA SER A 61 20.35 1.46 19.41
C SER A 61 19.44 2.57 18.91
N SER A 62 19.74 3.09 17.72
CA SER A 62 18.76 3.78 16.93
C SER A 62 17.53 2.89 16.94
N VAL A 63 16.52 3.25 17.73
CA VAL A 63 15.19 2.68 17.54
C VAL A 63 14.84 3.17 16.15
N GLY A 64 15.05 2.31 15.14
CA GLY A 64 14.59 2.59 13.80
C GLY A 64 13.12 2.91 13.95
N LYS A 65 12.69 4.10 13.54
CA LYS A 65 11.26 4.38 13.48
C LYS A 65 10.69 3.36 12.52
N SER A 66 9.95 2.40 13.06
CA SER A 66 9.13 1.51 12.25
C SER A 66 8.14 2.37 11.50
N TYR A 67 8.28 2.42 10.19
CA TYR A 67 7.28 3.00 9.31
C TYR A 67 6.72 1.87 8.45
N ALA A 68 5.40 1.82 8.33
CA ALA A 68 4.75 1.06 7.28
C ALA A 68 4.56 2.01 6.11
N THR A 69 5.16 1.71 4.96
CA THR A 69 4.82 2.38 3.71
C THR A 69 3.55 1.76 3.17
N GLY A 70 2.43 2.48 3.35
CA GLY A 70 1.13 2.09 2.80
C GLY A 70 1.08 2.14 1.28
N PRO A 71 -0.07 1.78 0.70
CA PRO A 71 -0.32 1.97 -0.71
C PRO A 71 -0.10 3.42 -1.15
N LEU A 72 0.54 3.60 -2.30
CA LEU A 72 0.60 4.91 -2.96
C LEU A 72 -0.80 5.28 -3.43
N ASN A 73 -1.22 6.52 -3.16
CA ASN A 73 -2.50 7.06 -3.62
C ASN A 73 -3.69 6.19 -3.16
N GLY A 74 -3.72 5.81 -1.89
CA GLY A 74 -4.76 4.93 -1.34
C GLY A 74 -6.15 5.57 -1.24
N GLY A 75 -6.24 6.90 -1.20
CA GLY A 75 -7.49 7.66 -1.30
C GLY A 75 -7.75 8.25 -2.69
N PHE A 76 -6.98 7.87 -3.72
CA PHE A 76 -7.20 8.29 -5.11
C PHE A 76 -7.21 9.82 -5.37
N GLU A 77 -6.66 10.61 -4.45
CA GLU A 77 -6.70 12.08 -4.45
C GLU A 77 -5.92 12.76 -5.60
N THR A 78 -5.18 12.00 -6.40
CA THR A 78 -4.62 12.49 -7.66
C THR A 78 -5.65 12.60 -8.78
N GLY A 79 -6.87 12.06 -8.57
CA GLY A 79 -7.92 11.97 -9.59
C GLY A 79 -7.66 10.88 -10.64
N ASP A 80 -6.71 9.97 -10.38
CA ASP A 80 -6.32 8.89 -11.26
C ASP A 80 -5.78 7.66 -10.47
N PHE A 81 -5.37 6.63 -11.20
CA PHE A 81 -4.82 5.39 -10.65
C PHE A 81 -3.29 5.41 -10.52
N ILE A 82 -2.63 6.56 -10.30
CA ILE A 82 -1.18 6.57 -10.08
C ILE A 82 -0.80 5.60 -8.95
N GLY A 83 0.11 4.67 -9.27
CA GLY A 83 0.54 3.61 -8.37
C GLY A 83 -0.30 2.33 -8.43
N TRP A 84 -1.50 2.38 -9.00
CA TRP A 84 -2.38 1.22 -9.15
C TRP A 84 -2.32 0.69 -10.58
N SER A 85 -2.31 -0.63 -10.73
CA SER A 85 -2.63 -1.26 -12.01
C SER A 85 -4.14 -1.47 -12.08
N THR A 86 -4.72 -1.37 -13.27
CA THR A 86 -6.15 -1.57 -13.49
C THR A 86 -6.41 -2.60 -14.59
N LEU A 87 -7.59 -3.21 -14.56
CA LEU A 87 -8.12 -4.07 -15.61
C LEU A 87 -9.64 -3.96 -15.65
N GLY A 88 -10.19 -3.87 -16.87
CA GLY A 88 -11.62 -3.72 -17.10
C GLY A 88 -12.11 -2.28 -16.91
N ASP A 89 -13.40 -2.14 -16.64
CA ASP A 89 -14.09 -0.88 -16.41
C ASP A 89 -13.72 -0.30 -15.04
N THR A 90 -12.77 0.65 -15.06
CA THR A 90 -12.21 1.26 -13.85
C THR A 90 -12.01 2.75 -14.06
N ILE A 91 -12.48 3.58 -13.12
CA ILE A 91 -12.35 5.04 -13.19
C ILE A 91 -12.26 5.63 -11.78
N VAL A 92 -11.61 6.79 -11.64
CA VAL A 92 -11.65 7.57 -10.40
C VAL A 92 -12.75 8.63 -10.54
N VAL A 93 -13.67 8.65 -9.57
CA VAL A 93 -14.83 9.53 -9.53
C VAL A 93 -14.78 10.44 -8.30
N ASN A 94 -15.64 11.45 -8.27
CA ASN A 94 -15.84 12.33 -7.12
C ASN A 94 -17.32 12.35 -6.70
N SER A 95 -17.69 13.25 -5.80
CA SER A 95 -19.07 13.36 -5.29
C SER A 95 -20.14 13.58 -6.35
N SER A 96 -19.80 14.03 -7.57
CA SER A 96 -20.76 14.16 -8.67
C SER A 96 -21.35 12.82 -9.12
N PHE A 97 -20.75 11.69 -8.70
CA PHE A 97 -21.28 10.35 -8.92
C PHE A 97 -22.56 10.06 -8.11
N GLY A 98 -22.85 10.88 -7.08
CA GLY A 98 -24.02 10.72 -6.21
C GLY A 98 -23.71 10.11 -4.84
N ILE A 99 -22.45 9.75 -4.60
CA ILE A 99 -21.92 9.32 -3.30
C ILE A 99 -20.67 10.16 -3.01
N ASP A 100 -20.66 10.84 -1.86
CA ASP A 100 -19.48 11.55 -1.40
C ASP A 100 -18.35 10.54 -1.11
N PRO A 101 -17.09 10.79 -1.55
CA PRO A 101 -15.94 10.00 -1.13
C PRO A 101 -15.86 9.86 0.40
N PHE A 102 -15.34 8.73 0.88
CA PHE A 102 -15.23 8.47 2.31
C PHE A 102 -14.23 9.44 2.96
N GLU A 103 -13.13 9.71 2.27
CA GLU A 103 -12.19 10.77 2.58
C GLU A 103 -11.88 11.63 1.34
N GLY A 104 -11.34 12.83 1.56
CA GLY A 104 -10.84 13.64 0.46
C GLY A 104 -11.91 14.06 -0.56
N SER A 105 -11.57 13.99 -1.84
CA SER A 105 -12.37 14.46 -2.98
C SER A 105 -12.57 13.40 -4.07
N PHE A 106 -11.86 12.28 -4.01
CA PHE A 106 -11.90 11.25 -5.04
C PHE A 106 -12.04 9.85 -4.45
N GLN A 107 -12.53 8.93 -5.26
CA GLN A 107 -12.64 7.52 -4.91
C GLN A 107 -12.56 6.66 -6.17
N ALA A 108 -12.13 5.41 -6.03
CA ALA A 108 -12.09 4.46 -7.14
C ALA A 108 -13.48 3.85 -7.37
N LEU A 109 -13.87 3.72 -8.63
CA LEU A 109 -15.02 2.96 -9.10
C LEU A 109 -14.52 1.82 -10.00
N MET A 110 -14.95 0.60 -9.72
CA MET A 110 -14.84 -0.54 -10.63
C MET A 110 -16.25 -1.06 -10.90
N SER A 111 -16.58 -1.40 -12.15
CA SER A 111 -17.88 -1.94 -12.55
C SER A 111 -17.72 -3.20 -13.37
N ASN A 112 -18.73 -4.08 -13.36
CA ASN A 112 -18.82 -5.22 -14.28
C ASN A 112 -19.49 -4.85 -15.62
N GLY A 113 -19.61 -3.56 -15.94
CA GLY A 113 -20.25 -3.10 -17.16
C GLY A 113 -19.40 -3.33 -18.42
N PRO A 114 -20.03 -3.35 -19.60
CA PRO A 114 -21.45 -3.07 -19.83
C PRO A 114 -22.32 -4.33 -19.72
N GLY A 115 -23.34 -4.29 -18.87
CA GLY A 115 -24.35 -5.33 -18.78
C GLY A 115 -25.34 -5.32 -19.96
N ALA A 116 -26.02 -6.44 -20.17
CA ALA A 116 -27.07 -6.53 -21.18
C ALA A 116 -28.28 -5.62 -20.86
N PRO A 117 -29.01 -5.13 -21.89
CA PRO A 117 -30.29 -4.44 -21.69
C PRO A 117 -31.23 -5.25 -20.81
N ASN A 118 -31.58 -4.68 -19.65
CA ASN A 118 -32.42 -5.33 -18.65
C ASN A 118 -33.64 -4.47 -18.30
N VAL A 119 -34.66 -5.09 -17.70
CA VAL A 119 -35.92 -4.42 -17.34
C VAL A 119 -35.87 -3.70 -15.99
N PHE A 120 -34.84 -3.96 -15.18
CA PHE A 120 -34.72 -3.41 -13.83
C PHE A 120 -34.17 -1.99 -13.88
N ASN A 121 -33.08 -1.79 -14.61
CA ASN A 121 -32.45 -0.49 -14.85
C ASN A 121 -31.96 -0.38 -16.30
N PRO A 122 -32.87 -0.13 -17.27
CA PRO A 122 -32.53 -0.12 -18.70
C PRO A 122 -31.57 0.99 -19.11
N SER A 123 -31.27 1.94 -18.21
CA SER A 123 -30.36 3.06 -18.47
C SER A 123 -28.93 2.78 -18.01
N ASN A 124 -28.71 1.85 -17.07
CA ASN A 124 -27.40 1.50 -16.53
C ASN A 124 -26.86 0.22 -17.19
N VAL A 125 -26.45 0.35 -18.45
CA VAL A 125 -25.95 -0.76 -19.31
C VAL A 125 -24.64 -0.37 -20.02
N PHE A 126 -23.96 0.64 -19.49
CA PHE A 126 -22.78 1.24 -20.10
C PHE A 126 -21.54 1.00 -19.23
N THR A 127 -20.37 1.35 -19.77
CA THR A 127 -19.11 1.43 -19.03
C THR A 127 -18.84 2.84 -18.55
N TYR A 128 -18.29 2.97 -17.35
CA TYR A 128 -18.02 4.28 -16.74
C TYR A 128 -16.70 4.88 -17.22
N SER A 129 -15.72 4.02 -17.53
CA SER A 129 -14.40 4.39 -18.06
C SER A 129 -14.32 4.42 -19.59
N GLY A 130 -15.33 3.88 -20.28
CA GLY A 130 -15.28 3.62 -21.72
C GLY A 130 -14.51 2.33 -22.09
N THR A 131 -14.13 1.52 -21.11
CA THR A 131 -13.51 0.20 -21.30
C THR A 131 -14.43 -0.87 -20.71
N ASP A 132 -14.68 -1.94 -21.46
CA ASP A 132 -15.53 -3.04 -21.01
C ASP A 132 -14.85 -3.87 -19.90
N SER A 133 -15.66 -4.49 -19.07
CA SER A 133 -15.27 -5.59 -18.18
C SER A 133 -14.51 -6.69 -18.93
N VAL A 134 -13.73 -7.46 -18.17
CA VAL A 134 -12.97 -8.59 -18.70
C VAL A 134 -13.50 -9.91 -18.15
N SER A 135 -13.23 -11.01 -18.85
CA SER A 135 -13.61 -12.33 -18.36
C SER A 135 -13.00 -12.64 -16.98
N GLY A 136 -13.71 -13.43 -16.16
CA GLY A 136 -13.24 -13.86 -14.85
C GLY A 136 -11.83 -14.50 -14.89
N LEU A 137 -11.52 -15.25 -15.95
CA LEU A 137 -10.18 -15.83 -16.15
C LEU A 137 -9.09 -14.76 -16.37
N SER A 138 -9.39 -13.69 -17.10
CA SER A 138 -8.46 -12.57 -17.29
C SER A 138 -8.23 -11.84 -15.97
N LEU A 139 -9.29 -11.71 -15.17
CA LEU A 139 -9.26 -11.10 -13.84
C LEU A 139 -8.44 -11.94 -12.85
N GLU A 140 -8.58 -13.28 -12.87
CA GLU A 140 -7.72 -14.20 -12.11
C GLU A 140 -6.24 -14.03 -12.46
N GLY A 141 -5.92 -14.01 -13.76
CA GLY A 141 -4.56 -13.77 -14.23
C GLY A 141 -4.01 -12.41 -13.79
N PHE A 142 -4.85 -11.38 -13.78
CA PHE A 142 -4.48 -10.06 -13.28
C PHE A 142 -4.20 -10.07 -11.79
N PHE A 143 -4.99 -10.73 -10.96
CA PHE A 143 -4.73 -10.84 -9.53
C PHE A 143 -3.64 -11.86 -9.16
N GLY A 144 -3.12 -12.62 -10.13
CA GLY A 144 -2.15 -13.69 -9.88
C GLY A 144 -2.77 -14.89 -9.16
N LEU A 145 -4.08 -15.07 -9.31
CA LEU A 145 -4.83 -16.20 -8.73
C LEU A 145 -4.68 -17.45 -9.59
N PRO A 146 -4.83 -18.66 -8.99
CA PRO A 146 -5.02 -19.89 -9.76
C PRO A 146 -6.23 -19.78 -10.69
N VAL A 147 -6.16 -20.51 -11.81
CA VAL A 147 -7.31 -20.65 -12.72
C VAL A 147 -8.50 -21.23 -11.96
N HIS A 148 -9.68 -20.64 -12.16
CA HIS A 148 -10.96 -20.95 -11.49
C HIS A 148 -11.07 -20.53 -10.02
N ALA A 149 -10.06 -19.86 -9.44
CA ALA A 149 -10.13 -19.42 -8.05
C ALA A 149 -11.34 -18.53 -7.73
N LEU A 150 -11.76 -17.64 -8.66
CA LEU A 150 -12.95 -16.80 -8.45
C LEU A 150 -14.24 -17.61 -8.54
N ASN A 151 -14.30 -18.60 -9.44
CA ASN A 151 -15.43 -19.53 -9.53
C ASN A 151 -15.55 -20.41 -8.28
N ASP A 152 -14.45 -20.98 -7.83
CA ASP A 152 -14.39 -21.82 -6.63
C ASP A 152 -14.80 -21.00 -5.38
N PHE A 153 -14.33 -19.75 -5.29
CA PHE A 153 -14.74 -18.83 -4.24
C PHE A 153 -16.23 -18.51 -4.29
N SER A 154 -16.75 -18.13 -5.47
CA SER A 154 -18.17 -17.82 -5.68
C SER A 154 -19.08 -18.99 -5.28
N GLN A 155 -18.74 -20.21 -5.69
CA GLN A 155 -19.48 -21.42 -5.32
C GLN A 155 -19.39 -21.73 -3.83
N SER A 156 -18.25 -21.44 -3.17
CA SER A 156 -18.10 -21.64 -1.73
C SER A 156 -19.04 -20.76 -0.89
N ILE A 157 -19.53 -19.66 -1.47
CA ILE A 157 -20.52 -18.75 -0.87
C ILE A 157 -21.93 -18.93 -1.47
N ASN A 158 -22.18 -20.05 -2.17
CA ASN A 158 -23.46 -20.41 -2.81
C ASN A 158 -23.93 -19.43 -3.90
N LEU A 159 -22.99 -18.83 -4.62
CA LEU A 159 -23.25 -18.01 -5.81
C LEU A 159 -22.88 -18.78 -7.10
N SER A 160 -23.23 -18.20 -8.25
CA SER A 160 -23.03 -18.81 -9.57
C SER A 160 -21.59 -18.67 -10.07
N PHE A 161 -21.31 -19.13 -11.29
CA PHE A 161 -20.01 -18.91 -11.92
C PHE A 161 -19.78 -17.42 -12.20
N VAL A 162 -18.54 -16.98 -12.02
CA VAL A 162 -18.09 -15.64 -12.39
C VAL A 162 -17.99 -15.55 -13.91
N PHE A 163 -18.67 -14.57 -14.50
CA PHE A 163 -18.61 -14.31 -15.94
C PHE A 163 -17.51 -13.31 -16.25
N GLU A 164 -17.66 -12.10 -15.71
CA GLU A 164 -16.79 -10.98 -16.01
C GLU A 164 -16.70 -9.99 -14.84
N GLY A 165 -15.81 -9.02 -14.96
CA GLY A 165 -15.62 -8.02 -13.95
C GLY A 165 -14.43 -7.12 -14.22
N SER A 166 -14.13 -6.31 -13.22
CA SER A 166 -13.07 -5.31 -13.28
C SER A 166 -12.38 -5.20 -11.95
N GLY A 167 -11.16 -4.64 -11.95
CA GLY A 167 -10.43 -4.50 -10.71
C GLY A 167 -9.15 -3.68 -10.80
N ILE A 168 -8.66 -3.33 -9.62
CA ILE A 168 -7.41 -2.60 -9.42
C ILE A 168 -6.50 -3.39 -8.48
N LYS A 169 -5.18 -3.24 -8.63
CA LYS A 169 -4.22 -3.83 -7.69
C LYS A 169 -2.99 -2.98 -7.48
N GLN A 170 -2.40 -3.12 -6.31
CA GLN A 170 -1.11 -2.51 -5.99
C GLN A 170 -0.33 -3.41 -5.03
N SER A 171 0.98 -3.46 -5.24
CA SER A 171 1.92 -4.07 -4.31
C SER A 171 2.60 -3.02 -3.44
N PHE A 172 2.78 -3.32 -2.16
CA PHE A 172 3.46 -2.46 -1.20
C PHE A 172 4.26 -3.31 -0.21
N THR A 173 5.04 -2.68 0.66
CA THR A 173 5.85 -3.38 1.66
C THR A 173 5.65 -2.76 3.03
N THR A 174 5.54 -3.60 4.04
CA THR A 174 5.56 -3.19 5.44
C THR A 174 6.75 -3.81 6.16
N ASN A 175 7.46 -3.00 6.94
CA ASN A 175 8.64 -3.44 7.71
C ASN A 175 8.28 -3.97 9.11
N THR A 176 7.01 -3.87 9.51
CA THR A 176 6.50 -4.33 10.80
C THR A 176 5.15 -5.02 10.66
N THR A 177 4.64 -5.59 11.74
CA THR A 177 3.22 -5.91 11.80
C THR A 177 2.40 -4.63 11.63
N ALA A 178 1.38 -4.68 10.78
CA ALA A 178 0.55 -3.54 10.47
C ALA A 178 -0.92 -3.96 10.31
N VAL A 179 -1.81 -2.98 10.24
CA VAL A 179 -3.21 -3.18 9.87
C VAL A 179 -3.48 -2.41 8.58
N LEU A 180 -3.88 -3.13 7.54
CA LEU A 180 -4.44 -2.58 6.32
C LEU A 180 -5.93 -2.31 6.56
N THR A 181 -6.37 -1.10 6.22
CA THR A 181 -7.79 -0.71 6.25
C THR A 181 -8.17 -0.07 4.93
N PHE A 182 -9.38 -0.34 4.46
CA PHE A 182 -10.00 0.36 3.33
C PHE A 182 -11.51 0.41 3.50
N HIS A 183 -12.11 1.40 2.85
CA HIS A 183 -13.54 1.69 2.89
C HIS A 183 -14.14 1.37 1.54
N TRP A 184 -15.29 0.70 1.53
CA TRP A 184 -15.90 0.27 0.29
C TRP A 184 -17.43 0.40 0.34
N ASN A 185 -18.04 0.64 -0.81
CA ASN A 185 -19.49 0.62 -0.98
C ASN A 185 -19.83 -0.17 -2.24
N PHE A 186 -20.57 -1.27 -2.08
CA PHE A 186 -21.01 -2.09 -3.20
C PHE A 186 -22.35 -1.56 -3.72
N LEU A 187 -22.45 -1.39 -5.03
CA LEU A 187 -23.57 -0.83 -5.77
C LEU A 187 -24.10 -1.88 -6.75
N THR A 188 -25.41 -1.99 -6.92
CA THR A 188 -25.95 -3.01 -7.81
C THR A 188 -27.36 -2.67 -8.32
N ASP A 189 -27.67 -3.11 -9.54
CA ASP A 189 -29.06 -3.19 -10.02
C ASP A 189 -29.67 -4.58 -9.83
N GLU A 190 -28.97 -5.51 -9.14
CA GLU A 190 -29.47 -6.84 -8.86
C GLU A 190 -30.67 -6.75 -7.93
N ALA A 191 -31.76 -7.41 -8.32
CA ALA A 191 -32.95 -7.50 -7.49
C ALA A 191 -32.69 -8.50 -6.34
N ILE A 192 -32.05 -8.05 -5.26
CA ILE A 192 -31.61 -8.91 -4.13
C ILE A 192 -32.79 -9.60 -3.42
N ASN A 193 -34.01 -9.09 -3.59
CA ASN A 193 -35.25 -9.67 -3.05
C ASN A 193 -35.96 -10.64 -4.02
N SER A 194 -35.41 -10.85 -5.23
CA SER A 194 -35.98 -11.76 -6.22
C SER A 194 -35.59 -13.21 -5.90
N LEU A 195 -36.50 -14.13 -6.19
CA LEU A 195 -36.40 -15.57 -5.89
C LEU A 195 -35.34 -16.31 -6.72
N ASN A 196 -34.29 -15.64 -7.20
CA ASN A 196 -33.25 -16.18 -8.08
C ASN A 196 -31.82 -16.16 -7.48
N PRO A 197 -31.57 -16.67 -6.25
CA PRO A 197 -30.23 -17.17 -5.97
C PRO A 197 -29.93 -18.28 -7.01
N PRO A 198 -28.79 -18.21 -7.74
CA PRO A 198 -27.48 -17.74 -7.30
C PRO A 198 -26.84 -16.62 -8.13
N PHE A 199 -27.60 -15.76 -8.82
CA PHE A 199 -27.08 -14.76 -9.78
C PHE A 199 -26.67 -13.42 -9.16
N LEU A 200 -26.24 -13.41 -7.90
CA LEU A 200 -25.91 -12.16 -7.22
C LEU A 200 -24.45 -11.79 -7.47
N ASP A 201 -24.24 -10.64 -8.09
CA ASP A 201 -22.94 -10.01 -8.22
C ASP A 201 -22.29 -9.72 -6.86
N PHE A 202 -20.97 -9.65 -6.84
CA PHE A 202 -20.25 -9.34 -5.62
C PHE A 202 -18.98 -8.52 -5.83
N GLY A 203 -18.72 -7.63 -4.87
CA GLY A 203 -17.40 -7.05 -4.65
C GLY A 203 -16.50 -8.01 -3.89
N PHE A 204 -15.20 -7.95 -4.15
CA PHE A 204 -14.19 -8.76 -3.45
C PHE A 204 -12.86 -8.02 -3.32
N TYR A 205 -12.02 -8.52 -2.42
CA TYR A 205 -10.60 -8.20 -2.37
C TYR A 205 -9.74 -9.44 -2.53
N VAL A 206 -8.51 -9.24 -2.98
CA VAL A 206 -7.45 -10.24 -3.00
C VAL A 206 -6.29 -9.72 -2.17
N LEU A 207 -5.89 -10.45 -1.14
CA LEU A 207 -4.69 -10.13 -0.37
C LEU A 207 -3.75 -11.33 -0.37
N ASP A 208 -2.61 -11.16 -1.02
CA ASP A 208 -1.58 -12.20 -1.14
C ASP A 208 -2.13 -13.54 -1.65
N GLY A 209 -3.03 -13.47 -2.64
CA GLY A 209 -3.69 -14.61 -3.26
C GLY A 209 -4.92 -15.15 -2.50
N ASN A 210 -5.28 -14.56 -1.36
CA ASN A 210 -6.48 -14.93 -0.61
C ASN A 210 -7.63 -14.02 -0.99
N ILE A 211 -8.78 -14.61 -1.35
CA ILE A 211 -9.98 -13.87 -1.75
C ILE A 211 -10.87 -13.66 -0.52
N GLY A 212 -11.43 -12.46 -0.38
CA GLY A 212 -12.45 -12.16 0.63
C GLY A 212 -13.62 -11.35 0.06
N LEU A 213 -14.80 -11.56 0.64
CA LEU A 213 -16.07 -11.00 0.18
C LEU A 213 -16.24 -9.54 0.65
N LEU A 214 -16.74 -8.68 -0.25
CA LEU A 214 -17.13 -7.28 0.01
C LEU A 214 -18.59 -7.02 -0.41
N THR A 215 -19.48 -8.01 -0.30
CA THR A 215 -20.93 -7.79 -0.49
C THR A 215 -21.70 -8.20 0.75
N GLN A 216 -22.77 -7.47 1.05
CA GLN A 216 -23.62 -7.57 2.24
C GLN A 216 -25.05 -7.13 1.89
N SER A 217 -25.91 -6.98 2.90
CA SER A 217 -27.25 -6.40 2.75
C SER A 217 -27.20 -5.00 2.14
N VAL A 218 -28.06 -4.76 1.15
CA VAL A 218 -28.18 -3.48 0.45
C VAL A 218 -29.44 -2.71 0.85
N SER A 219 -29.48 -1.44 0.46
CA SER A 219 -30.59 -0.50 0.57
C SER A 219 -30.61 0.43 -0.64
N PRO A 220 -31.71 1.14 -0.93
CA PRO A 220 -31.78 2.00 -2.12
C PRO A 220 -30.64 3.02 -2.22
N SER A 221 -30.06 3.16 -3.41
CA SER A 221 -28.93 4.07 -3.69
C SER A 221 -29.41 5.42 -4.23
N ASN A 222 -28.62 6.47 -4.01
CA ASN A 222 -28.81 7.79 -4.64
C ASN A 222 -28.06 7.94 -5.97
N THR A 223 -27.41 6.88 -6.45
CA THR A 223 -26.67 6.88 -7.71
C THR A 223 -27.55 6.43 -8.87
N VAL A 224 -26.92 6.13 -10.01
CA VAL A 224 -27.59 5.45 -11.13
C VAL A 224 -27.89 3.98 -10.83
N PHE A 225 -27.30 3.40 -9.79
CA PHE A 225 -27.61 2.04 -9.34
C PHE A 225 -28.87 2.02 -8.49
N LEU A 226 -29.60 0.91 -8.47
CA LEU A 226 -30.83 0.74 -7.68
C LEU A 226 -30.54 0.67 -6.18
N ASP A 227 -29.53 -0.11 -5.80
CA ASP A 227 -29.24 -0.44 -4.41
C ASP A 227 -27.73 -0.34 -4.09
N GLU A 228 -27.42 -0.14 -2.81
CA GLU A 228 -26.07 -0.02 -2.28
C GLU A 228 -25.93 -0.52 -0.84
N THR A 229 -24.71 -0.87 -0.40
CA THR A 229 -24.44 -1.28 0.98
C THR A 229 -24.27 -0.11 1.96
N GLY A 230 -24.02 1.09 1.42
CA GLY A 230 -23.33 2.18 2.11
C GLY A 230 -21.85 1.83 2.36
N TYR A 231 -21.06 2.79 2.83
CA TYR A 231 -19.66 2.50 3.18
C TYR A 231 -19.54 1.49 4.32
N ARG A 232 -18.64 0.53 4.11
CA ARG A 232 -18.22 -0.51 5.04
C ARG A 232 -16.70 -0.53 5.12
N ASP A 233 -16.20 -1.04 6.24
CA ASP A 233 -14.77 -1.12 6.49
C ASP A 233 -14.30 -2.58 6.38
N THR A 234 -13.15 -2.77 5.75
CA THR A 234 -12.39 -4.02 5.86
C THR A 234 -11.06 -3.72 6.51
N SER A 235 -10.68 -4.54 7.50
CA SER A 235 -9.41 -4.40 8.21
C SER A 235 -8.71 -5.75 8.35
N VAL A 236 -7.47 -5.83 7.88
CA VAL A 236 -6.67 -7.06 7.86
C VAL A 236 -5.30 -6.82 8.48
N ARG A 237 -4.87 -7.75 9.35
CA ARG A 237 -3.51 -7.72 9.90
C ARG A 237 -2.50 -8.21 8.87
N LEU A 238 -1.43 -7.44 8.71
CA LEU A 238 -0.29 -7.76 7.86
C LEU A 238 0.91 -8.13 8.71
N SER A 239 1.63 -9.16 8.28
CA SER A 239 2.98 -9.45 8.76
C SER A 239 3.98 -8.49 8.10
N PRO A 240 5.22 -8.34 8.59
CA PRO A 240 6.28 -7.70 7.83
C PRO A 240 6.52 -8.44 6.50
N GLY A 241 6.64 -7.71 5.40
CA GLY A 241 6.87 -8.30 4.08
C GLY A 241 6.30 -7.48 2.93
N SER A 242 6.42 -8.04 1.73
CA SER A 242 5.74 -7.54 0.53
C SER A 242 4.34 -8.10 0.50
N HIS A 243 3.37 -7.23 0.20
CA HIS A 243 1.97 -7.58 0.04
C HIS A 243 1.45 -7.10 -1.29
N THR A 244 0.43 -7.76 -1.81
CA THR A 244 -0.36 -7.27 -2.95
C THR A 244 -1.82 -7.26 -2.57
N LEU A 245 -2.42 -6.06 -2.61
CA LEU A 245 -3.85 -5.86 -2.49
C LEU A 245 -4.45 -5.71 -3.89
N GLY A 246 -5.48 -6.51 -4.15
CA GLY A 246 -6.39 -6.37 -5.27
C GLY A 246 -7.80 -6.09 -4.78
N LEU A 247 -8.56 -5.30 -5.53
CA LEU A 247 -9.95 -4.95 -5.28
C LEU A 247 -10.70 -5.10 -6.59
N GLY A 248 -11.90 -5.64 -6.57
CA GLY A 248 -12.68 -5.82 -7.78
C GLY A 248 -14.14 -6.11 -7.53
N VAL A 249 -14.88 -6.12 -8.63
CA VAL A 249 -16.29 -6.50 -8.70
C VAL A 249 -16.45 -7.52 -9.81
N VAL A 250 -17.35 -8.48 -9.62
CA VAL A 250 -17.69 -9.46 -10.64
C VAL A 250 -19.19 -9.60 -10.79
N ASP A 251 -19.55 -9.84 -12.04
CA ASP A 251 -20.80 -10.44 -12.46
C ASP A 251 -20.82 -11.94 -12.14
N THR A 252 -21.94 -12.44 -11.60
CA THR A 252 -22.14 -13.89 -11.48
C THR A 252 -23.40 -14.41 -12.15
N GLY A 253 -23.21 -15.46 -12.94
CA GLY A 253 -24.25 -16.34 -13.40
C GLY A 253 -25.05 -15.88 -14.62
N ASP A 254 -25.17 -14.57 -14.86
CA ASP A 254 -25.64 -14.04 -16.13
C ASP A 254 -25.09 -12.63 -16.41
N PRO A 255 -24.73 -12.30 -17.66
CA PRO A 255 -24.10 -11.02 -18.02
C PRO A 255 -25.10 -9.84 -18.08
N SER A 256 -26.19 -9.91 -17.32
CA SER A 256 -27.22 -8.89 -17.28
C SER A 256 -27.10 -8.15 -15.96
N VAL A 257 -27.51 -6.88 -15.95
CA VAL A 257 -27.43 -6.01 -14.77
C VAL A 257 -26.01 -5.57 -14.42
N ASN A 258 -25.86 -4.28 -14.12
CA ASN A 258 -24.58 -3.73 -13.70
C ASN A 258 -24.49 -3.72 -12.17
N SER A 259 -23.30 -4.01 -11.69
CA SER A 259 -22.84 -3.81 -10.33
C SER A 259 -21.50 -3.08 -10.33
N ALA A 260 -21.22 -2.37 -9.23
CA ALA A 260 -19.99 -1.66 -9.05
C ALA A 260 -19.50 -1.71 -7.61
N LEU A 261 -18.22 -1.42 -7.44
CA LEU A 261 -17.57 -1.28 -6.15
C LEU A 261 -16.88 0.09 -6.12
N LEU A 262 -17.29 0.91 -5.16
CA LEU A 262 -16.55 2.09 -4.76
C LEU A 262 -15.53 1.71 -3.69
N VAL A 263 -14.30 2.23 -3.79
CA VAL A 263 -13.26 2.05 -2.77
C VAL A 263 -12.53 3.36 -2.52
N ASP A 264 -12.23 3.60 -1.24
CA ASP A 264 -11.52 4.78 -0.79
C ASP A 264 -10.72 4.51 0.51
N GLY A 265 -9.81 5.42 0.86
CA GLY A 265 -9.06 5.45 2.11
C GLY A 265 -8.21 4.20 2.39
N VAL A 266 -7.62 3.60 1.35
CA VAL A 266 -6.73 2.45 1.51
C VAL A 266 -5.46 2.87 2.26
N SER A 267 -5.34 2.44 3.52
CA SER A 267 -4.31 2.93 4.43
C SER A 267 -3.68 1.81 5.27
N ILE A 268 -2.47 2.06 5.78
CA ILE A 268 -1.79 1.15 6.68
C ILE A 268 -1.42 1.88 7.97
N SER A 269 -1.75 1.27 9.10
CA SER A 269 -1.30 1.70 10.42
C SER A 269 -0.35 0.65 11.02
N SER A 270 0.83 1.08 11.47
CA SER A 270 1.79 0.20 12.15
C SER A 270 1.25 -0.18 13.53
N VAL A 271 1.36 -1.46 13.91
CA VAL A 271 1.07 -1.88 15.28
C VAL A 271 2.34 -1.69 16.11
N PRO A 272 2.34 -0.85 17.17
CA PRO A 272 3.52 -0.66 18.01
C PRO A 272 3.97 -1.99 18.59
N GLU A 273 5.24 -2.35 18.39
CA GLU A 273 5.80 -3.51 19.07
C GLU A 273 5.71 -3.30 20.59
N PRO A 274 5.41 -4.35 21.38
CA PRO A 274 5.53 -4.26 22.82
C PRO A 274 6.94 -3.77 23.14
N SER A 275 7.07 -2.78 24.03
CA SER A 275 8.33 -2.16 24.43
C SER A 275 9.21 -3.13 25.24
N THR A 276 9.59 -4.26 24.63
CA THR A 276 10.34 -5.36 25.23
C THR A 276 11.78 -4.93 25.53
N LEU A 277 12.30 -3.95 24.77
CA LEU A 277 13.56 -3.27 25.06
C LEU A 277 13.49 -2.39 26.32
N GLY A 278 12.32 -1.83 26.64
CA GLY A 278 12.11 -1.06 27.87
C GLY A 278 12.27 -1.94 29.11
N SER A 279 11.60 -3.10 29.12
CA SER A 279 11.69 -4.07 30.23
C SER A 279 13.05 -4.75 30.34
N LEU A 280 13.73 -5.06 29.22
CA LEU A 280 15.09 -5.60 29.24
C LEU A 280 16.10 -4.55 29.77
N GLY A 281 15.93 -3.28 29.38
CA GLY A 281 16.73 -2.16 29.88
C GLY A 281 16.60 -1.95 31.39
N PHE A 282 15.36 -1.98 31.91
CA PHE A 282 15.13 -1.92 33.36
C PHE A 282 15.75 -3.12 34.10
N GLY A 283 15.65 -4.34 33.54
CA GLY A 283 16.25 -5.53 34.13
C GLY A 283 17.78 -5.43 34.28
N ILE A 284 18.46 -4.92 33.25
CA ILE A 284 19.92 -4.72 33.26
C ILE A 284 20.33 -3.63 34.27
N VAL A 285 19.57 -2.53 34.36
CA VAL A 285 19.83 -1.45 35.34
C VAL A 285 19.67 -1.95 36.77
N VAL A 286 18.64 -2.76 37.06
CA VAL A 286 18.43 -3.36 38.38
C VAL A 286 19.57 -4.33 38.74
N LEU A 287 20.03 -5.15 37.79
CA LEU A 287 21.14 -6.09 38.00
C LEU A 287 22.47 -5.35 38.23
N LEU A 288 22.73 -4.27 37.49
CA LEU A 288 23.91 -3.41 37.68
C LEU A 288 23.88 -2.69 39.03
N ALA A 289 22.73 -2.12 39.42
CA ALA A 289 22.56 -1.47 40.71
C ALA A 289 22.76 -2.45 41.88
N ARG A 290 22.25 -3.69 41.76
CA ARG A 290 22.44 -4.74 42.75
C ARG A 290 23.92 -5.15 42.88
N ARG A 291 24.65 -5.26 41.77
CA ARG A 291 26.08 -5.59 41.76
C ARG A 291 26.93 -4.48 42.38
N ILE A 292 26.65 -3.22 42.08
CA ILE A 292 27.33 -2.06 42.68
C ILE A 292 27.13 -2.03 44.21
N ARG A 293 25.92 -2.35 44.68
CA ARG A 293 25.62 -2.42 46.12
C ARG A 293 26.42 -3.52 46.83
N MET A 294 26.65 -4.67 46.19
CA MET A 294 27.43 -5.76 46.77
C MET A 294 28.91 -5.42 46.88
N MET A 295 29.49 -4.72 45.91
CA MET A 295 30.91 -4.33 45.95
C MET A 295 31.24 -3.24 46.99
N ARG A 296 30.24 -2.51 47.50
CA ARG A 296 30.43 -1.50 48.57
C ARG A 296 30.41 -2.10 49.99
N ARG A 297 30.18 -3.40 50.13
CA ARG A 297 30.08 -4.10 51.44
C ARG A 297 31.33 -4.93 51.79
N HIS A 298 32.38 -4.83 51.00
CA HIS A 298 33.71 -5.38 51.27
C HIS A 298 34.72 -4.24 51.33
#